data_AF-A0A956DBZ4-F1
#
_entry.id   AF-A0A956DBZ4-F1
#
_cell.length_a   1.000
_cell.length_b   1.000
_cell.length_c   1.000
_cell.angle_alpha   90.00
_cell.angle_beta   90.00
_cell.angle_gamma   90.00
#
_symmetry.space_group_name_H-M   'P 1'
#
loop_
_entity.id
_entity.type
_entity.pdbx_description
1 polymer ?
#
loop_
_entity_poly.entity_id
_entity_poly.type
_entity_poly.pdbx_seq_one_letter_code
_entity_poly.pdbx_strand_id
1 'polypeptide(L)' 'MDKVYPSAEAAVADVGDGITLMSGGFGLCGNPENLIRALREKDVKGLTIISNNCGTTDKGLGVLLAHGQV' A
#
# COMPACT_ATOMS: atom_id res chain seq x y z
N MET A 1 -15.16 -16.23 -13.63
CA MET A 1 -15.10 -15.82 -12.21
C MET A 1 -14.78 -14.35 -12.21
N ASP A 2 -15.65 -13.53 -11.64
CA ASP A 2 -15.42 -12.08 -11.52
C ASP A 2 -14.39 -11.84 -10.40
N LYS A 3 -13.44 -10.95 -10.63
CA LYS A 3 -12.37 -10.58 -9.69
C LYS A 3 -12.39 -9.08 -9.36
N VAL A 4 -13.43 -8.36 -9.80
CA VAL A 4 -13.61 -6.95 -9.48
C VAL A 4 -14.10 -6.85 -8.04
N TYR A 5 -13.39 -6.07 -7.24
CA TYR A 5 -13.78 -5.73 -5.88
C TYR A 5 -14.60 -4.42 -5.86
N PRO A 6 -15.57 -4.28 -4.95
CA PRO A 6 -16.41 -3.08 -4.87
C PRO A 6 -15.64 -1.84 -4.40
N SER A 7 -14.49 -2.00 -3.75
CA SER A 7 -13.63 -0.91 -3.28
C SER A 7 -12.18 -1.37 -3.04
N ALA A 8 -11.27 -0.42 -2.80
CA ALA A 8 -9.87 -0.71 -2.48
C ALA A 8 -9.73 -1.34 -1.09
N GLU A 9 -10.54 -0.92 -0.13
CA GLU A 9 -10.59 -1.45 1.24
C GLU A 9 -11.02 -2.92 1.23
N ALA A 10 -12.03 -3.26 0.41
CA ALA A 10 -12.46 -4.64 0.22
C ALA A 10 -11.36 -5.51 -0.40
N ALA A 11 -10.54 -4.94 -1.30
CA ALA A 11 -9.45 -5.64 -1.97
C ALA A 11 -8.24 -5.92 -1.06
N VAL A 12 -8.09 -5.19 0.05
CA VAL A 12 -7.00 -5.38 1.02
C VAL A 12 -7.49 -5.91 2.38
N ALA A 13 -8.74 -6.39 2.44
CA ALA A 13 -9.41 -6.77 3.69
C ALA A 13 -8.72 -7.90 4.46
N ASP A 14 -7.96 -8.76 3.78
CA ASP A 14 -7.22 -9.90 4.32
C ASP A 14 -5.73 -9.60 4.62
N VAL A 15 -5.22 -8.42 4.27
CA VAL A 15 -3.86 -8.00 4.61
C VAL A 15 -3.70 -7.84 6.13
N GLY A 16 -2.75 -8.54 6.74
CA GLY A 16 -2.45 -8.47 8.16
C GLY A 16 -1.13 -7.74 8.47
N ASP A 17 -0.83 -7.62 9.76
CA ASP A 17 0.46 -7.12 10.25
C ASP A 17 1.62 -8.06 9.87
N GLY A 18 2.83 -7.49 9.75
CA GLY A 18 4.05 -8.27 9.57
C GLY A 18 4.24 -8.88 8.17
N ILE A 19 3.34 -8.63 7.23
CA ILE A 19 3.45 -9.22 5.89
C ILE A 19 4.58 -8.58 5.09
N THR A 20 5.05 -9.33 4.08
CA THR A 20 5.88 -8.78 3.01
C THR A 20 5.03 -8.55 1.77
N LEU A 21 5.08 -7.35 1.17
CA LEU A 21 4.34 -7.03 -0.05
C LEU A 21 5.26 -6.39 -1.10
N MET A 22 4.98 -6.67 -2.36
CA MET A 22 5.63 -6.00 -3.50
C MET A 22 4.70 -4.91 -4.03
N SER A 23 5.24 -3.72 -4.28
CA SER A 23 4.51 -2.62 -4.91
C SER A 23 5.18 -2.23 -6.22
N GLY A 24 4.37 -2.12 -7.27
CA GLY A 24 4.80 -1.51 -8.54
C GLY A 24 4.94 0.01 -8.43
N GLY A 25 5.66 0.59 -9.40
CA GLY A 25 5.82 2.03 -9.57
C GLY A 25 7.28 2.49 -9.70
N PHE A 26 7.49 3.65 -10.33
CA PHE A 26 8.78 4.35 -10.41
C PHE A 26 8.59 5.82 -10.02
N GLY A 27 9.15 6.23 -8.88
CA GLY A 27 8.80 7.50 -8.25
C GLY A 27 7.31 7.57 -7.91
N LEU A 28 6.57 8.39 -8.68
CA LEU A 28 5.10 8.51 -8.58
C LEU A 28 4.36 7.92 -9.79
N CYS A 29 5.08 7.45 -10.82
CA CYS A 29 4.47 6.90 -12.01
C CYS A 29 4.11 5.42 -11.79
N GLY A 30 2.85 5.05 -12.01
CA GLY A 30 2.37 3.67 -11.93
C GLY A 30 2.16 3.15 -10.50
N ASN A 31 2.09 4.03 -9.50
CA ASN A 31 1.80 3.64 -8.11
C ASN A 31 0.33 3.20 -7.96
N PRO A 32 0.04 2.15 -7.16
CA PRO A 32 -1.33 1.74 -6.86
C PRO A 32 -1.96 2.64 -5.77
N GLU A 33 -2.16 3.93 -6.08
CA GLU A 33 -2.50 4.97 -5.09
C GLU A 33 -3.74 4.65 -4.24
N ASN A 34 -4.80 4.10 -4.83
CA ASN A 34 -6.01 3.72 -4.10
C ASN A 34 -5.75 2.60 -3.08
N LEU A 35 -4.90 1.61 -3.44
CA LEU A 35 -4.57 0.51 -2.52
C LEU A 35 -3.62 0.98 -1.42
N ILE A 36 -2.67 1.87 -1.74
CA ILE A 36 -1.79 2.49 -0.74
C ILE A 36 -2.62 3.27 0.28
N ARG A 37 -3.63 4.03 -0.17
CA ARG A 37 -4.54 4.75 0.71
C ARG A 37 -5.35 3.80 1.59
N ALA A 38 -5.90 2.73 1.02
CA ALA A 38 -6.65 1.73 1.77
C ALA A 38 -5.78 1.04 2.84
N LEU A 39 -4.53 0.70 2.52
CA LEU A 39 -3.58 0.16 3.50
C LEU A 39 -3.23 1.17 4.60
N ARG A 40 -3.12 2.46 4.25
CA ARG A 40 -2.92 3.53 5.23
C ARG A 40 -4.07 3.59 6.23
N GLU A 41 -5.29 3.56 5.72
CA GLU A 41 -6.52 3.65 6.53
C GLU A 41 -6.77 2.39 7.36
N LYS A 42 -6.36 1.22 6.86
CA LYS A 42 -6.43 -0.04 7.60
C LYS A 42 -5.47 -0.12 8.80
N ASP A 43 -4.43 0.73 8.80
CA ASP A 43 -3.45 0.86 9.87
C ASP A 43 -2.66 -0.43 10.25
N VAL A 44 -2.48 -1.34 9.29
CA VAL A 44 -1.61 -2.52 9.46
C VAL A 44 -0.17 -2.10 9.72
N LYS A 45 0.54 -2.82 10.60
CA LYS A 45 1.88 -2.49 11.07
C LYS A 45 2.92 -3.54 10.69
N GLY A 46 4.20 -3.13 10.67
CA GLY A 46 5.32 -4.02 10.43
C GLY A 46 5.40 -4.55 9.00
N LEU A 47 4.94 -3.77 8.02
CA LEU A 47 5.00 -4.14 6.62
C LEU A 47 6.45 -4.15 6.12
N THR A 48 6.88 -5.25 5.52
CA THR A 48 8.11 -5.25 4.71
C THR A 48 7.74 -4.97 3.26
N ILE A 49 8.15 -3.83 2.72
CA ILE A 49 7.77 -3.42 1.35
C ILE A 49 8.94 -3.53 0.39
N ILE A 50 8.75 -4.26 -0.70
CA ILE A 50 9.68 -4.34 -1.82
C ILE A 50 9.17 -3.42 -2.94
N SER A 51 9.93 -2.38 -3.26
CA SER A 51 9.59 -1.39 -4.29
C SER A 51 10.86 -0.76 -4.86
N ASN A 52 10.77 -0.20 -6.07
CA ASN A 52 11.86 0.59 -6.66
C ASN A 52 12.14 1.88 -5.85
N ASN A 53 11.08 2.57 -5.40
CA ASN A 53 11.18 3.75 -4.53
C ASN A 53 10.02 3.78 -3.52
N CYS A 54 10.15 4.61 -2.50
CA CYS A 54 9.09 4.85 -1.52
C CYS A 54 8.17 6.03 -1.91
N GLY A 55 8.26 6.57 -3.13
CA GLY A 55 7.53 7.80 -3.49
C GLY A 55 8.09 9.03 -2.75
N THR A 56 7.22 9.94 -2.31
CA THR A 56 7.56 11.15 -1.54
C THR A 56 6.93 11.10 -0.15
N THR A 57 7.28 12.04 0.73
CA THR A 57 6.75 12.10 2.11
C THR A 57 5.22 12.09 2.17
N ASP A 58 4.56 12.69 1.17
CA ASP A 58 3.12 12.90 1.11
C ASP A 58 2.39 12.02 0.06
N LYS A 59 3.12 11.25 -0.76
CA LYS A 59 2.55 10.47 -1.88
C LYS A 59 3.25 9.14 -2.10
N GLY A 60 2.52 8.18 -2.67
CA GLY A 60 3.01 6.81 -2.84
C GLY A 60 3.24 6.14 -1.48
N LEU A 61 4.20 5.23 -1.40
CA LEU A 61 4.43 4.42 -0.19
C LEU A 61 4.92 5.22 1.02
N GLY A 62 5.44 6.43 0.81
CA GLY A 62 5.95 7.30 1.87
C GLY A 62 4.87 7.69 2.87
N VAL A 63 3.59 7.64 2.48
CA VAL A 63 2.47 7.85 3.42
C VAL A 63 2.36 6.73 4.46
N LEU A 64 2.71 5.49 4.10
CA LEU A 64 2.72 4.35 5.03
C LEU A 64 3.91 4.43 5.98
N LEU A 65 5.07 4.82 5.45
CA LEU A 65 6.28 5.04 6.24
C LEU A 65 6.07 6.19 7.26
N ALA A 66 5.54 7.32 6.81
CA ALA A 66 5.22 8.46 7.67
C ALA A 66 4.17 8.10 8.75
N HIS A 67 3.33 7.09 8.50
CA HIS A 67 2.34 6.58 9.44
C HIS A 67 2.86 5.42 10.33
N GLY A 68 4.16 5.09 10.24
CA GLY A 68 4.81 4.06 11.05
C GLY A 68 4.30 2.64 10.75
N GLN A 69 3.87 2.38 9.52
CA GLN A 69 3.35 1.07 9.10
C GLN A 69 4.40 0.16 8.47
N VAL A 70 5.55 0.73 8.10
CA VAL A 70 6.69 0.07 7.43
C VAL A 70 7.88 0.06 8.37
#